data_AF-A0A284SAH1-F1
#
_entry.id   AF-A0A284SAH1-F1
#
_cell.length_a   1.000
_cell.length_b   1.000
_cell.length_c   1.000
_cell.angle_alpha   90.00
_cell.angle_beta   90.00
_cell.angle_gamma   90.00
#
_symmetry.space_group_name_H-M   'P 1'
#
loop_
_entity.id
_entity.type
_entity.pdbx_description
1 polymer ?
#
loop_
_entity_poly.entity_id
_entity_poly.type
_entity_poly.pdbx_seq_one_letter_code
_entity_poly.pdbx_strand_id
1 'polypeptide(L)'
;MDEHYNSKAASELHSYDTRNNILIECHELKGDALQTYIDDGKEVQLYNLATKPLWLSKASTMSIDNNRMWRMVKTAEDNQLEEIVFTVQGVLAKKDLPPVNDAPLRDNYMFLQQHIRITGLGCEGFNDAADNILEAQLVFERKFPEGTFERWTPDNMDGCIGIDISNRYLETSKAYPQEQASFEKGVDLKGILAAACMRRDLLHTEDNKVRFFSSSIDEDGERRFEGTEPQIFRIGDILEVQLSIIAVALKNGQKKLKLKLQSVALLDEGFSKERERTIHCKNVKEKAEQKGRNKQGEEPTKTSSYCSEIIVTINMNLKKAIGSVWRRVIQASAKVAKKFKRKGIYDAWNARTPQQVFRQQRGVAMYFDDD
;
A
#
# COMPACT_ATOMS: atom_id res chain seq x y z
N MET A 1 -18.76 32.21 -44.27
CA MET A 1 -17.76 32.38 -43.20
C MET A 1 -17.83 31.19 -42.23
N ASP A 2 -18.18 29.98 -42.69
CA ASP A 2 -18.64 28.91 -41.78
C ASP A 2 -17.90 27.57 -41.91
N GLU A 3 -16.97 27.42 -42.84
CA GLU A 3 -16.19 26.16 -42.95
C GLU A 3 -14.96 26.11 -42.04
N HIS A 4 -14.43 27.27 -41.63
CA HIS A 4 -13.21 27.32 -40.83
C HIS A 4 -13.42 27.10 -39.32
N TYR A 5 -14.66 27.21 -38.84
CA TYR A 5 -15.00 27.04 -37.42
C TYR A 5 -15.23 25.56 -37.04
N ASN A 6 -15.55 24.71 -38.01
CA ASN A 6 -15.90 23.30 -37.77
C ASN A 6 -14.67 22.37 -37.64
N SER A 7 -13.55 22.73 -38.28
CA SER A 7 -12.29 21.96 -38.23
C SER A 7 -11.59 22.00 -36.87
N LYS A 8 -11.64 23.17 -36.19
CA LYS A 8 -10.97 23.35 -34.89
C LYS A 8 -11.68 22.57 -33.77
N ALA A 9 -13.01 22.61 -33.75
CA ALA A 9 -13.83 21.85 -32.80
C ALA A 9 -13.67 20.33 -32.98
N ALA A 10 -13.59 19.84 -34.22
CA ALA A 10 -13.34 18.42 -34.50
C ALA A 10 -11.95 17.95 -34.06
N SER A 11 -10.91 18.79 -34.21
CA SER A 11 -9.55 18.48 -33.75
C SER A 11 -9.43 18.45 -32.22
N GLU A 12 -10.16 19.32 -31.52
CA GLU A 12 -10.21 19.36 -30.07
C GLU A 12 -11.00 18.17 -29.50
N LEU A 13 -12.10 17.77 -30.14
CA LEU A 13 -12.86 16.56 -29.77
C LEU A 13 -12.02 15.28 -29.95
N HIS A 14 -11.31 15.13 -31.07
CA HIS A 14 -10.50 13.95 -31.35
C HIS A 14 -9.26 13.85 -30.43
N SER A 15 -8.68 14.99 -30.05
CA SER A 15 -7.62 15.08 -29.04
C SER A 15 -8.12 14.70 -27.64
N TYR A 16 -9.37 15.03 -27.27
CA TYR A 16 -9.96 14.63 -26.00
C TYR A 16 -10.29 13.14 -25.95
N ASP A 17 -10.82 12.59 -27.04
CA ASP A 17 -11.16 11.18 -27.17
C ASP A 17 -9.92 10.27 -27.07
N THR A 18 -8.82 10.68 -27.71
CA THR A 18 -7.53 9.97 -27.63
C THR A 18 -6.91 10.04 -26.22
N ARG A 19 -7.11 11.13 -25.47
CA ARG A 19 -6.57 11.30 -24.10
C ARG A 19 -7.24 10.39 -23.09
N ASN A 20 -8.56 10.22 -23.18
CA ASN A 20 -9.30 9.33 -22.30
C ASN A 20 -8.96 7.87 -22.60
N ASN A 21 -8.84 7.50 -23.87
CA ASN A 21 -8.48 6.14 -24.27
C ASN A 21 -7.09 5.70 -23.76
N ILE A 22 -6.08 6.58 -23.76
CA ILE A 22 -4.74 6.24 -23.23
C ILE A 22 -4.73 6.06 -21.71
N LEU A 23 -5.48 6.89 -20.98
CA LEU A 23 -5.60 6.78 -19.52
C LEU A 23 -6.33 5.49 -19.11
N ILE A 24 -7.37 5.12 -19.87
CA ILE A 24 -8.12 3.87 -19.68
C ILE A 24 -7.23 2.65 -20.00
N GLU A 25 -6.54 2.64 -21.14
CA GLU A 25 -5.63 1.54 -21.53
C GLU A 25 -4.50 1.35 -20.50
N CYS A 26 -3.94 2.44 -19.95
CA CYS A 26 -2.94 2.35 -18.87
C CYS A 26 -3.52 1.83 -17.55
N HIS A 27 -4.80 2.09 -17.27
CA HIS A 27 -5.48 1.61 -16.07
C HIS A 27 -5.77 0.11 -16.16
N GLU A 28 -6.28 -0.35 -17.30
CA GLU A 28 -6.53 -1.77 -17.57
C GLU A 28 -5.26 -2.62 -17.49
N LEU A 29 -4.20 -2.21 -18.20
CA LEU A 29 -2.91 -2.91 -18.18
C LEU A 29 -2.30 -2.99 -16.77
N LYS A 30 -2.55 -1.98 -15.95
CA LYS A 30 -2.10 -1.95 -14.57
C LYS A 30 -2.94 -2.85 -13.68
N GLY A 31 -4.24 -2.95 -13.94
CA GLY A 31 -5.13 -3.93 -13.33
C GLY A 31 -4.66 -5.36 -13.62
N ASP A 32 -4.36 -5.69 -14.86
CA ASP A 32 -3.86 -7.03 -15.23
C ASP A 32 -2.54 -7.38 -14.54
N ALA A 33 -1.61 -6.42 -14.50
CA ALA A 33 -0.35 -6.59 -13.78
C ALA A 33 -0.56 -6.78 -12.28
N LEU A 34 -1.45 -5.98 -11.67
CA LEU A 34 -1.81 -6.13 -10.26
C LEU A 34 -2.43 -7.50 -10.00
N GLN A 35 -3.35 -7.96 -10.84
CA GLN A 35 -4.00 -9.26 -10.69
C GLN A 35 -2.97 -10.39 -10.71
N THR A 36 -1.97 -10.30 -11.59
CA THR A 36 -0.86 -11.27 -11.62
C THR A 36 -0.09 -11.29 -10.30
N TYR A 37 0.23 -10.13 -9.73
CA TYR A 37 0.90 -10.06 -8.42
C TYR A 37 0.03 -10.60 -7.28
N ILE A 38 -1.28 -10.39 -7.35
CA ILE A 38 -2.23 -10.96 -6.40
C ILE A 38 -2.22 -12.49 -6.51
N ASP A 39 -2.32 -13.04 -7.72
CA ASP A 39 -2.37 -14.49 -7.94
C ASP A 39 -1.07 -15.17 -7.50
N ASP A 40 0.09 -14.60 -7.84
CA ASP A 40 1.40 -15.06 -7.34
C ASP A 40 1.44 -15.02 -5.79
N GLY A 41 0.89 -13.96 -5.18
CA GLY A 41 0.80 -13.80 -3.73
C GLY A 41 -0.10 -14.84 -3.06
N LYS A 42 -1.24 -15.18 -3.67
CA LYS A 42 -2.19 -16.20 -3.18
C LYS A 42 -1.54 -17.58 -3.05
N GLU A 43 -0.63 -17.92 -3.96
CA GLU A 43 0.04 -19.23 -3.97
C GLU A 43 1.08 -19.37 -2.84
N VAL A 44 1.72 -18.27 -2.46
CA VAL A 44 2.86 -18.29 -1.53
C VAL A 44 2.43 -17.96 -0.09
N GLN A 45 1.42 -17.14 0.10
CA GLN A 45 1.10 -16.54 1.40
C GLN A 45 -0.19 -17.09 2.01
N LEU A 46 -0.05 -17.82 3.12
CA LEU A 46 -1.17 -18.45 3.83
C LEU A 46 -2.27 -17.46 4.29
N TYR A 47 -1.90 -16.22 4.63
CA TYR A 47 -2.82 -15.19 5.13
C TYR A 47 -3.00 -14.04 4.13
N ASN A 48 -2.92 -14.34 2.83
CA ASN A 48 -3.25 -13.36 1.81
C ASN A 48 -4.76 -13.09 1.81
N LEU A 49 -5.14 -11.82 1.97
CA LEU A 49 -6.53 -11.40 2.04
C LEU A 49 -7.30 -11.67 0.75
N ALA A 50 -6.64 -11.82 -0.39
CA ALA A 50 -7.32 -12.19 -1.64
C ALA A 50 -7.68 -13.69 -1.70
N THR A 51 -7.20 -14.53 -0.77
CA THR A 51 -7.52 -15.96 -0.75
C THR A 51 -8.81 -16.25 0.00
N LYS A 52 -9.52 -17.32 -0.41
CA LYS A 52 -10.68 -17.79 0.36
C LYS A 52 -10.27 -18.06 1.81
N PRO A 53 -11.05 -17.58 2.78
CA PRO A 53 -10.56 -17.41 4.14
C PRO A 53 -10.59 -18.72 4.95
N LEU A 54 -9.74 -19.68 4.60
CA LEU A 54 -9.49 -20.88 5.43
C LEU A 54 -9.06 -20.52 6.85
N TRP A 55 -8.43 -19.35 6.98
CA TRP A 55 -7.99 -18.77 8.25
C TRP A 55 -9.16 -18.41 9.19
N LEU A 56 -10.38 -18.17 8.71
CA LEU A 56 -11.53 -17.83 9.59
C LEU A 56 -11.81 -18.90 10.62
N SER A 57 -11.72 -20.17 10.23
CA SER A 57 -11.93 -21.32 11.12
C SER A 57 -10.93 -21.39 12.28
N LYS A 58 -9.76 -20.77 12.12
CA LYS A 58 -8.65 -20.77 13.08
C LYS A 58 -8.47 -19.42 13.77
N ALA A 59 -9.16 -18.39 13.31
CA ALA A 59 -9.06 -17.04 13.84
C ALA A 59 -9.90 -16.90 15.11
N SER A 60 -9.31 -16.25 16.10
CA SER A 60 -9.95 -15.81 17.32
C SER A 60 -9.52 -14.38 17.62
N THR A 61 -10.01 -13.81 18.71
CA THR A 61 -9.63 -12.46 19.12
C THR A 61 -9.10 -12.47 20.55
N MET A 62 -8.10 -11.63 20.80
CA MET A 62 -7.52 -11.43 22.12
C MET A 62 -7.60 -9.95 22.50
N SER A 63 -8.04 -9.64 23.72
CA SER A 63 -8.00 -8.28 24.24
C SER A 63 -6.60 -7.90 24.73
N ILE A 64 -6.26 -6.63 24.55
CA ILE A 64 -5.00 -6.01 24.93
C ILE A 64 -5.32 -4.62 25.49
N ASP A 65 -4.43 -4.10 26.35
CA ASP A 65 -4.54 -2.76 26.94
C ASP A 65 -5.87 -2.56 27.67
N ASN A 66 -6.14 -3.38 28.70
CA ASN A 66 -7.32 -3.26 29.56
C ASN A 66 -8.64 -3.16 28.77
N ASN A 67 -8.83 -4.05 27.78
CA ASN A 67 -10.01 -4.07 26.92
C ASN A 67 -10.22 -2.77 26.12
N ARG A 68 -9.14 -2.11 25.70
CA ARG A 68 -9.19 -0.98 24.76
C ARG A 68 -8.87 -1.38 23.33
N MET A 69 -8.15 -2.47 23.14
CA MET A 69 -7.78 -3.00 21.85
C MET A 69 -8.03 -4.50 21.80
N TRP A 70 -8.41 -5.02 20.63
CA TRP A 70 -8.48 -6.45 20.37
C TRP A 70 -7.74 -6.74 19.07
N ARG A 71 -6.98 -7.84 19.05
CA ARG A 71 -6.26 -8.29 17.86
C ARG A 71 -6.81 -9.62 17.39
N MET A 72 -6.74 -9.83 16.08
CA MET A 72 -7.00 -11.13 15.51
C MET A 72 -5.78 -12.04 15.73
N VAL A 73 -6.02 -13.20 16.33
CA VAL A 73 -4.96 -14.15 16.69
C VAL A 73 -5.32 -15.57 16.26
N LYS A 74 -4.31 -16.41 16.09
CA LYS A 74 -4.44 -17.85 15.89
C LYS A 74 -3.73 -18.60 17.02
N THR A 75 -4.10 -19.85 17.22
CA THR A 75 -3.31 -20.78 18.03
C THR A 75 -2.20 -21.37 17.18
N ALA A 76 -0.96 -21.18 17.60
CA ALA A 76 0.23 -21.79 17.01
C ALA A 76 0.38 -23.25 17.43
N GLU A 77 1.34 -23.96 16.83
CA GLU A 77 1.58 -25.40 17.10
C GLU A 77 2.00 -25.66 18.56
N ASP A 78 2.65 -24.68 19.20
CA ASP A 78 3.05 -24.71 20.60
C ASP A 78 1.93 -24.27 21.57
N ASN A 79 0.69 -24.14 21.06
CA ASN A 79 -0.48 -23.61 21.77
C ASN A 79 -0.34 -22.16 22.25
N GLN A 80 0.64 -21.40 21.77
CA GLN A 80 0.70 -19.96 22.01
C GLN A 80 -0.25 -19.22 21.07
N LEU A 81 -0.80 -18.10 21.54
CA LEU A 81 -1.57 -17.22 20.69
C LEU A 81 -0.61 -16.32 19.91
N GLU A 82 -0.78 -16.28 18.60
CA GLU A 82 -0.01 -15.45 17.69
C GLU A 82 -0.91 -14.51 16.91
N GLU A 83 -0.48 -13.26 16.78
CA GLU A 83 -1.17 -12.30 15.92
C GLU A 83 -1.14 -12.74 14.44
N ILE A 84 -2.30 -12.69 13.79
CA ILE A 84 -2.39 -12.98 12.36
C ILE A 84 -1.99 -11.72 11.60
N VAL A 85 -0.88 -11.82 10.86
CA VAL A 85 -0.44 -10.78 9.92
C VAL A 85 -0.91 -11.15 8.53
N PHE A 86 -1.75 -10.29 7.98
CA PHE A 86 -2.35 -10.44 6.67
C PHE A 86 -1.51 -9.77 5.60
N THR A 87 -1.58 -10.29 4.38
CA THR A 87 -0.96 -9.65 3.20
C THR A 87 -2.02 -9.23 2.20
N VAL A 88 -1.80 -8.09 1.53
CA VAL A 88 -2.63 -7.62 0.43
C VAL A 88 -1.77 -6.86 -0.58
N GLN A 89 -1.97 -7.13 -1.86
CA GLN A 89 -1.35 -6.39 -2.94
C GLN A 89 -2.29 -5.29 -3.44
N GLY A 90 -1.75 -4.15 -3.84
CA GLY A 90 -2.56 -3.05 -4.36
C GLY A 90 -1.73 -1.90 -4.90
N VAL A 91 -2.40 -0.97 -5.58
CA VAL A 91 -1.77 0.24 -6.12
C VAL A 91 -1.81 1.36 -5.10
N LEU A 92 -0.67 1.98 -4.81
CA LEU A 92 -0.60 3.13 -3.90
C LEU A 92 -1.35 4.34 -4.47
N ALA A 93 -2.49 4.69 -3.87
CA ALA A 93 -3.32 5.82 -4.27
C ALA A 93 -3.01 7.08 -3.45
N LYS A 94 -2.73 6.91 -2.15
CA LYS A 94 -2.39 8.00 -1.22
C LYS A 94 -1.37 7.53 -0.21
N LYS A 95 -0.50 8.42 0.24
CA LYS A 95 0.48 8.12 1.29
C LYS A 95 0.75 9.33 2.18
N ASP A 96 0.91 9.05 3.45
CA ASP A 96 1.54 9.89 4.47
C ASP A 96 2.58 9.00 5.17
N LEU A 97 3.71 8.85 4.49
CA LEU A 97 4.83 8.01 4.89
C LEU A 97 6.02 8.88 5.28
N PRO A 98 6.94 8.37 6.12
CA PRO A 98 8.11 9.13 6.54
C PRO A 98 9.02 9.55 5.36
N PRO A 99 9.96 10.49 5.57
CA PRO A 99 10.39 11.05 6.84
C PRO A 99 9.40 12.04 7.45
N VAL A 100 9.31 12.05 8.77
CA VAL A 100 8.62 13.12 9.51
C VAL A 100 9.50 14.38 9.45
N ASN A 101 9.12 15.30 8.57
CA ASN A 101 9.90 16.51 8.32
C ASN A 101 9.47 17.70 9.16
N ASP A 102 8.21 17.73 9.58
CA ASP A 102 7.61 18.89 10.22
C ASP A 102 6.97 18.47 11.55
N ALA A 103 7.30 19.22 12.60
CA ALA A 103 6.61 19.08 13.86
C ALA A 103 5.15 19.53 13.67
N PRO A 104 4.17 18.83 14.27
CA PRO A 104 2.79 19.27 14.21
C PRO A 104 2.68 20.67 14.82
N LEU A 105 1.91 21.55 14.16
CA LEU A 105 1.68 22.93 14.60
C LEU A 105 1.07 23.03 16.00
N ARG A 106 0.36 21.99 16.42
CA ARG A 106 -0.21 21.82 17.76
C ARG A 106 0.46 20.64 18.44
N ASP A 107 0.32 20.57 19.76
CA ASP A 107 0.91 19.49 20.58
C ASP A 107 0.18 18.13 20.44
N ASN A 108 -0.04 17.72 19.20
CA ASN A 108 -0.93 16.64 18.78
C ASN A 108 -0.13 15.42 18.25
N TYR A 109 1.05 15.18 18.83
CA TYR A 109 1.97 14.11 18.41
C TYR A 109 1.34 12.72 18.46
N MET A 110 0.38 12.50 19.37
CA MET A 110 -0.37 11.24 19.49
C MET A 110 -1.26 10.90 18.28
N PHE A 111 -1.50 11.88 17.39
CA PHE A 111 -2.29 11.71 16.18
C PHE A 111 -1.42 11.53 14.93
N LEU A 112 -0.08 11.68 15.06
CA LEU A 112 0.83 11.39 13.96
C LEU A 112 0.80 9.88 13.68
N GLN A 113 0.65 9.55 12.41
CA GLN A 113 0.58 8.18 11.95
C GLN A 113 1.21 8.06 10.57
N GLN A 114 1.70 6.86 10.29
CA GLN A 114 2.04 6.39 8.96
C GLN A 114 0.75 5.89 8.32
N HIS A 115 0.40 6.40 7.15
CA HIS A 115 -0.84 6.04 6.47
C HIS A 115 -0.60 5.79 4.99
N ILE A 116 -1.22 4.75 4.49
CA ILE A 116 -1.31 4.49 3.05
C ILE A 116 -2.74 4.16 2.68
N ARG A 117 -3.07 4.45 1.43
CA ARG A 117 -4.27 3.97 0.78
C ARG A 117 -3.87 3.19 -0.46
N ILE A 118 -4.34 1.97 -0.55
CA ILE A 118 -4.19 1.15 -1.75
C ILE A 118 -5.53 0.95 -2.44
N THR A 119 -5.51 0.76 -3.76
CA THR A 119 -6.69 0.44 -4.57
C THR A 119 -6.42 -0.73 -5.49
N GLY A 120 -7.47 -1.49 -5.79
CA GLY A 120 -7.45 -2.64 -6.67
C GLY A 120 -7.64 -2.33 -8.14
N LEU A 121 -7.99 -1.09 -8.52
CA LEU A 121 -8.30 -0.73 -9.91
C LEU A 121 -9.36 -1.65 -10.58
N GLY A 122 -10.26 -2.22 -9.78
CA GLY A 122 -11.30 -3.17 -10.23
C GLY A 122 -10.90 -4.64 -10.26
N CYS A 123 -9.67 -5.00 -9.85
CA CYS A 123 -9.23 -6.40 -9.75
C CYS A 123 -10.10 -7.23 -8.80
N GLU A 124 -10.52 -8.41 -9.24
CA GLU A 124 -11.34 -9.35 -8.46
C GLU A 124 -10.63 -9.74 -7.16
N GLY A 125 -9.34 -10.08 -7.22
CA GLY A 125 -8.60 -10.47 -6.01
C GLY A 125 -8.47 -9.35 -4.97
N PHE A 126 -8.54 -8.09 -5.38
CA PHE A 126 -8.56 -6.98 -4.43
C PHE A 126 -9.96 -6.80 -3.80
N ASN A 127 -11.02 -7.03 -4.58
CA ASN A 127 -12.38 -7.03 -4.06
C ASN A 127 -12.56 -8.17 -3.04
N ASP A 128 -12.04 -9.37 -3.35
CA ASP A 128 -11.97 -10.50 -2.40
C ASP A 128 -11.29 -10.09 -1.09
N ALA A 129 -10.20 -9.30 -1.17
CA ALA A 129 -9.51 -8.80 0.01
C ALA A 129 -10.36 -7.86 0.86
N ALA A 130 -11.12 -6.96 0.22
CA ALA A 130 -12.07 -6.09 0.92
C ALA A 130 -13.20 -6.88 1.58
N ASP A 131 -13.74 -7.89 0.90
CA ASP A 131 -14.78 -8.78 1.42
C ASP A 131 -14.26 -9.61 2.61
N ASN A 132 -13.03 -10.11 2.53
CA ASN A 132 -12.41 -10.85 3.63
C ASN A 132 -12.10 -9.98 4.86
N ILE A 133 -11.89 -8.66 4.69
CA ILE A 133 -11.82 -7.73 5.82
C ILE A 133 -13.19 -7.58 6.50
N LEU A 134 -14.28 -7.60 5.73
CA LEU A 134 -15.65 -7.61 6.30
C LEU A 134 -15.93 -8.92 7.05
N GLU A 135 -15.49 -10.06 6.53
CA GLU A 135 -15.57 -11.34 7.25
C GLU A 135 -14.76 -11.31 8.56
N ALA A 136 -13.57 -10.70 8.53
CA ALA A 136 -12.76 -10.50 9.73
C ALA A 136 -13.50 -9.65 10.79
N GLN A 137 -14.25 -8.64 10.36
CA GLN A 137 -15.09 -7.85 11.26
C GLN A 137 -16.19 -8.69 11.91
N LEU A 138 -16.85 -9.59 11.18
CA LEU A 138 -17.89 -10.46 11.76
C LEU A 138 -17.34 -11.30 12.92
N VAL A 139 -16.06 -11.69 12.86
CA VAL A 139 -15.38 -12.37 13.98
C VAL A 139 -15.28 -11.47 15.22
N PHE A 140 -14.99 -10.18 15.03
CA PHE A 140 -14.97 -9.21 16.12
C PHE A 140 -16.38 -8.90 16.64
N GLU A 141 -17.35 -8.68 15.76
CA GLU A 141 -18.73 -8.32 16.14
C GLU A 141 -19.35 -9.34 17.08
N ARG A 142 -19.13 -10.65 16.83
CA ARG A 142 -19.63 -11.73 17.69
C ARG A 142 -19.08 -11.71 19.13
N LYS A 143 -18.04 -10.93 19.40
CA LYS A 143 -17.46 -10.78 20.76
C LYS A 143 -18.10 -9.66 21.57
N PHE A 144 -18.85 -8.78 20.93
CA PHE A 144 -19.43 -7.61 21.56
C PHE A 144 -20.97 -7.66 21.50
N PRO A 145 -21.67 -6.92 22.38
CA PRO A 145 -23.11 -6.77 22.26
C PRO A 145 -23.50 -6.18 20.90
N GLU A 146 -24.64 -6.63 20.37
CA GLU A 146 -25.16 -6.16 19.10
C GLU A 146 -25.30 -4.63 19.07
N GLY A 147 -24.94 -4.01 17.93
CA GLY A 147 -25.00 -2.55 17.73
C GLY A 147 -23.86 -1.75 18.37
N THR A 148 -22.92 -2.39 19.07
CA THR A 148 -21.75 -1.69 19.66
C THR A 148 -20.57 -1.54 18.70
N PHE A 149 -20.54 -2.31 17.61
CA PHE A 149 -19.46 -2.28 16.64
C PHE A 149 -19.84 -1.40 15.43
N GLU A 150 -18.99 -0.43 15.11
CA GLU A 150 -19.11 0.41 13.92
C GLU A 150 -18.70 -0.41 12.70
N ARG A 151 -19.61 -0.51 11.72
CA ARG A 151 -19.35 -1.23 10.48
C ARG A 151 -18.19 -0.59 9.72
N TRP A 152 -17.16 -1.36 9.41
CA TRP A 152 -16.10 -0.96 8.50
C TRP A 152 -16.65 -0.85 7.09
N THR A 153 -16.28 0.22 6.42
CA THR A 153 -16.61 0.47 5.03
C THR A 153 -15.31 0.77 4.29
N PRO A 154 -15.02 0.10 3.17
CA PRO A 154 -13.92 0.53 2.33
C PRO A 154 -14.18 1.95 1.83
N ASP A 155 -13.11 2.69 1.56
CA ASP A 155 -13.25 3.98 0.91
C ASP A 155 -13.60 3.75 -0.57
N ASN A 156 -14.43 4.62 -1.15
CA ASN A 156 -14.79 4.54 -2.55
C ASN A 156 -14.43 5.89 -3.19
N MET A 157 -13.23 5.95 -3.77
CA MET A 157 -12.75 7.13 -4.48
C MET A 157 -12.78 6.83 -5.97
N ASP A 158 -13.38 7.73 -6.75
CA ASP A 158 -13.43 7.64 -8.21
C ASP A 158 -14.01 6.30 -8.73
N GLY A 159 -14.96 5.72 -7.97
CA GLY A 159 -15.62 4.45 -8.31
C GLY A 159 -14.77 3.20 -8.05
N CYS A 160 -13.57 3.35 -7.49
CA CYS A 160 -12.69 2.24 -7.14
C CYS A 160 -12.65 2.03 -5.62
N ILE A 161 -12.71 0.76 -5.22
CA ILE A 161 -12.53 0.35 -3.82
C ILE A 161 -11.11 0.70 -3.38
N GLY A 162 -11.00 1.37 -2.23
CA GLY A 162 -9.77 1.75 -1.57
C GLY A 162 -9.72 1.21 -0.14
N ILE A 163 -8.54 0.72 0.26
CA ILE A 163 -8.27 0.23 1.61
C ILE A 163 -7.30 1.18 2.30
N ASP A 164 -7.76 1.80 3.38
CA ASP A 164 -6.97 2.67 4.25
C ASP A 164 -6.28 1.87 5.37
N ILE A 165 -4.95 1.97 5.44
CA ILE A 165 -4.13 1.24 6.39
C ILE A 165 -3.21 2.22 7.09
N SER A 166 -3.14 2.17 8.42
CA SER A 166 -2.34 3.12 9.18
C SER A 166 -1.73 2.54 10.44
N ASN A 167 -0.61 3.10 10.89
CA ASN A 167 -0.03 2.80 12.19
C ASN A 167 0.45 4.10 12.85
N ARG A 168 0.19 4.29 14.13
CA ARG A 168 0.65 5.48 14.85
C ARG A 168 2.16 5.40 15.05
N TYR A 169 2.82 6.56 15.01
CA TYR A 169 4.22 6.60 15.39
C TYR A 169 4.40 6.43 16.89
N LEU A 170 3.47 6.97 17.68
CA LEU A 170 3.60 7.10 19.12
C LEU A 170 2.31 6.69 19.84
N GLU A 171 2.47 6.10 21.01
CA GLU A 171 1.40 5.75 21.94
C GLU A 171 1.65 6.36 23.32
N THR A 172 0.63 6.41 24.18
CA THR A 172 0.79 6.97 25.53
C THR A 172 1.50 5.98 26.45
N SER A 173 2.51 6.43 27.18
CA SER A 173 3.27 5.61 28.14
C SER A 173 2.43 4.96 29.25
N LYS A 174 1.21 5.45 29.46
CA LYS A 174 0.28 4.97 30.49
C LYS A 174 -0.46 3.68 30.09
N ALA A 175 -0.32 3.20 28.85
CA ALA A 175 -1.05 2.02 28.38
C ALA A 175 -0.48 0.71 28.95
N TYR A 176 0.84 0.60 29.09
CA TYR A 176 1.54 -0.52 29.74
C TYR A 176 3.04 -0.21 29.83
N PRO A 177 3.83 -0.79 30.75
CA PRO A 177 5.28 -0.75 30.65
C PRO A 177 5.72 -1.46 29.37
N GLN A 178 5.99 -0.69 28.31
CA GLN A 178 6.57 -1.17 27.06
C GLN A 178 7.94 -0.53 26.88
N GLU A 179 8.86 -1.28 26.30
CA GLU A 179 10.19 -0.78 25.98
C GLU A 179 10.13 0.20 24.82
N GLN A 180 10.85 1.32 24.98
CA GLN A 180 11.04 2.30 23.92
C GLN A 180 11.89 1.66 22.81
N ALA A 181 11.31 1.48 21.64
CA ALA A 181 11.99 1.00 20.45
C ALA A 181 12.73 2.14 19.73
N SER A 182 13.78 1.77 18.99
CA SER A 182 14.48 2.69 18.08
C SER A 182 13.64 2.96 16.83
N PHE A 183 13.63 4.19 16.33
CA PHE A 183 13.02 4.48 15.04
C PHE A 183 13.78 3.81 13.88
N GLU A 184 13.04 3.37 12.86
CA GLU A 184 13.63 2.83 11.64
C GLU A 184 14.39 3.92 10.85
N LYS A 185 15.36 3.48 10.04
CA LYS A 185 16.16 4.38 9.21
C LYS A 185 15.25 5.16 8.24
N GLY A 186 15.46 6.47 8.15
CA GLY A 186 14.67 7.35 7.27
C GLY A 186 13.32 7.77 7.86
N VAL A 187 12.95 7.32 9.06
CA VAL A 187 11.67 7.71 9.68
C VAL A 187 11.73 9.08 10.36
N ASP A 188 12.71 9.29 11.24
CA ASP A 188 12.81 10.50 12.06
C ASP A 188 14.13 11.24 11.82
N LEU A 189 14.37 11.68 10.59
CA LEU A 189 15.64 12.31 10.18
C LEU A 189 15.98 13.57 10.98
N LYS A 190 14.98 14.28 11.51
CA LYS A 190 15.16 15.52 12.28
C LYS A 190 15.02 15.33 13.80
N GLY A 191 14.84 14.10 14.28
CA GLY A 191 14.68 13.81 15.72
C GLY A 191 13.39 14.38 16.33
N ILE A 192 12.35 14.63 15.53
CA ILE A 192 11.07 15.22 15.96
C ILE A 192 10.30 14.23 16.82
N LEU A 193 10.23 12.96 16.39
CA LEU A 193 9.56 11.91 17.13
C LEU A 193 10.35 11.53 18.38
N ALA A 194 11.67 11.42 18.27
CA ALA A 194 12.56 11.17 19.41
C ALA A 194 12.44 12.26 20.48
N ALA A 195 12.43 13.54 20.07
CA ALA A 195 12.20 14.65 20.99
C ALA A 195 10.80 14.58 21.65
N ALA A 196 9.79 14.07 20.93
CA ALA A 196 8.46 13.88 21.49
C ALA A 196 8.43 12.77 22.55
N CYS A 197 9.12 11.65 22.33
CA CYS A 197 9.26 10.60 23.34
C CYS A 197 9.97 11.08 24.62
N MET A 198 10.98 11.94 24.49
CA MET A 198 11.73 12.44 25.65
C MET A 198 10.98 13.49 26.46
N ARG A 199 10.16 14.33 25.80
CA ARG A 199 9.52 15.50 26.41
C ARG A 199 8.07 15.26 26.81
N ARG A 200 7.48 14.15 26.41
CA ARG A 200 6.07 13.83 26.61
C ARG A 200 5.95 12.41 27.13
N ASP A 201 4.83 12.08 27.77
CA ASP A 201 4.48 10.71 28.17
C ASP A 201 4.10 9.84 26.96
N LEU A 202 4.94 9.83 25.92
CA LEU A 202 4.74 9.15 24.65
C LEU A 202 5.87 8.15 24.41
N LEU A 203 5.52 6.98 23.88
CA LEU A 203 6.46 5.90 23.56
C LEU A 203 6.32 5.51 22.09
N HIS A 204 7.46 5.18 21.47
CA HIS A 204 7.49 4.42 20.22
C HIS A 204 7.87 2.99 20.58
N THR A 205 7.04 2.02 20.23
CA THR A 205 7.28 0.62 20.57
C THR A 205 7.44 -0.23 19.31
N GLU A 206 7.85 -1.48 19.44
CA GLU A 206 7.98 -2.39 18.28
C GLU A 206 6.68 -2.50 17.48
N ASP A 207 5.55 -2.35 18.17
CA ASP A 207 4.21 -2.39 17.61
C ASP A 207 3.89 -1.12 16.77
N ASN A 208 4.63 -0.03 16.95
CA ASN A 208 4.51 1.20 16.15
C ASN A 208 5.44 1.22 14.93
N LYS A 209 6.33 0.24 14.78
CA LYS A 209 7.22 0.16 13.64
C LYS A 209 6.47 -0.24 12.38
N VAL A 210 6.85 0.39 11.27
CA VAL A 210 6.47 -0.04 9.93
C VAL A 210 7.76 -0.32 9.19
N ARG A 211 7.89 -1.53 8.64
CA ARG A 211 9.07 -1.95 7.89
C ARG A 211 8.87 -1.67 6.40
N PHE A 212 9.92 -1.22 5.73
CA PHE A 212 9.88 -0.85 4.32
C PHE A 212 10.85 -1.73 3.53
N PHE A 213 10.38 -2.25 2.40
CA PHE A 213 11.17 -3.13 1.54
C PHE A 213 11.09 -2.71 0.07
N SER A 214 12.17 -2.93 -0.66
CA SER A 214 12.16 -3.00 -2.12
C SER A 214 12.29 -4.45 -2.55
N SER A 215 11.46 -4.88 -3.50
CA SER A 215 11.61 -6.22 -4.06
C SER A 215 12.48 -6.21 -5.32
N SER A 216 13.24 -7.27 -5.48
CA SER A 216 14.04 -7.56 -6.67
C SER A 216 13.82 -9.02 -7.06
N ILE A 217 13.99 -9.34 -8.34
CA ILE A 217 13.98 -10.72 -8.82
C ILE A 217 15.44 -11.13 -8.99
N ASP A 218 15.86 -12.19 -8.31
CA ASP A 218 17.22 -12.70 -8.42
C ASP A 218 17.45 -13.50 -9.71
N GLU A 219 18.67 -13.99 -9.91
CA GLU A 219 19.04 -14.79 -11.09
C GLU A 219 18.22 -16.08 -11.22
N ASP A 220 17.78 -16.63 -10.07
CA ASP A 220 16.97 -17.84 -9.97
C ASP A 220 15.47 -17.59 -10.20
N GLY A 221 15.08 -16.33 -10.44
CA GLY A 221 13.71 -15.90 -10.63
C GLY A 221 12.91 -15.76 -9.33
N GLU A 222 13.56 -15.83 -8.17
CA GLU A 222 12.90 -15.64 -6.87
C GLU A 222 12.83 -14.18 -6.50
N ARG A 223 11.69 -13.80 -5.89
CA ARG A 223 11.52 -12.47 -5.35
C ARG A 223 12.24 -12.37 -4.01
N ARG A 224 13.20 -11.45 -3.92
CA ARG A 224 13.88 -11.06 -2.68
C ARG A 224 13.38 -9.71 -2.21
N PHE A 225 13.40 -9.51 -0.90
CA PHE A 225 13.02 -8.25 -0.27
C PHE A 225 14.21 -7.70 0.52
N GLU A 226 14.59 -6.48 0.20
CA GLU A 226 15.68 -5.77 0.85
C GLU A 226 15.14 -4.56 1.59
N GLY A 227 15.61 -4.33 2.82
CA GLY A 227 15.19 -3.19 3.63
C GLY A 227 15.54 -1.87 2.94
N THR A 228 14.60 -0.94 2.92
CA THR A 228 14.76 0.35 2.25
C THR A 228 14.16 1.49 3.08
N GLU A 229 14.36 2.72 2.64
CA GLU A 229 13.78 3.90 3.29
C GLU A 229 12.42 4.28 2.64
N PRO A 230 11.45 4.82 3.39
CA PRO A 230 10.09 5.09 2.91
C PRO A 230 9.97 6.15 1.79
N GLN A 231 11.03 6.89 1.50
CA GLN A 231 11.07 7.96 0.50
C GLN A 231 10.92 7.44 -0.92
N ILE A 232 11.22 6.15 -1.16
CA ILE A 232 11.21 5.56 -2.51
C ILE A 232 9.78 5.43 -3.06
N PHE A 233 8.78 5.27 -2.18
CA PHE A 233 7.40 5.01 -2.61
C PHE A 233 6.76 6.23 -3.26
N ARG A 234 6.05 6.00 -4.37
CA ARG A 234 5.36 6.98 -5.20
C ARG A 234 3.91 6.55 -5.46
N ILE A 235 3.03 7.54 -5.60
CA ILE A 235 1.63 7.27 -5.98
C ILE A 235 1.64 6.61 -7.36
N GLY A 236 0.97 5.47 -7.44
CA GLY A 236 0.92 4.62 -8.62
C GLY A 236 1.87 3.42 -8.57
N ASP A 237 2.70 3.25 -7.55
CA ASP A 237 3.45 2.01 -7.37
C ASP A 237 2.52 0.82 -7.06
N ILE A 238 2.89 -0.37 -7.50
CA ILE A 238 2.27 -1.62 -7.06
C ILE A 238 3.04 -2.10 -5.83
N LEU A 239 2.30 -2.33 -4.75
CA LEU A 239 2.83 -2.68 -3.44
C LEU A 239 2.28 -4.02 -2.96
N GLU A 240 3.05 -4.66 -2.10
CA GLU A 240 2.57 -5.64 -1.14
C GLU A 240 2.57 -5.00 0.24
N VAL A 241 1.46 -5.14 0.97
CA VAL A 241 1.28 -4.55 2.29
C VAL A 241 1.00 -5.68 3.27
N GLN A 242 1.76 -5.70 4.37
CA GLN A 242 1.38 -6.47 5.54
C GLN A 242 0.61 -5.61 6.53
N LEU A 243 -0.48 -6.16 7.06
CA LEU A 243 -1.32 -5.48 8.03
C LEU A 243 -1.86 -6.44 9.08
N SER A 244 -2.19 -5.89 10.24
CA SER A 244 -2.98 -6.57 11.25
C SER A 244 -4.40 -6.01 11.28
N ILE A 245 -5.40 -6.86 11.49
CA ILE A 245 -6.77 -6.44 11.70
C ILE A 245 -7.03 -6.36 13.21
N ILE A 246 -7.37 -5.17 13.69
CA ILE A 246 -7.62 -4.89 15.10
C ILE A 246 -8.97 -4.22 15.31
N ALA A 247 -9.55 -4.39 16.50
CA ALA A 247 -10.67 -3.57 16.96
C ALA A 247 -10.18 -2.62 18.06
N VAL A 248 -10.68 -1.38 18.06
CA VAL A 248 -10.33 -0.37 19.05
C VAL A 248 -11.56 0.22 19.69
N ALA A 249 -11.54 0.39 21.01
CA ALA A 249 -12.57 1.05 21.78
C ALA A 249 -12.58 2.57 21.53
N LEU A 250 -13.76 3.11 21.27
CA LEU A 250 -14.04 4.53 21.19
C LEU A 250 -14.54 5.06 22.54
N LYS A 251 -14.45 6.38 22.73
CA LYS A 251 -14.84 7.04 23.98
C LYS A 251 -16.34 6.90 24.29
N ASN A 252 -17.19 6.72 23.28
CA ASN A 252 -18.63 6.54 23.39
C ASN A 252 -19.04 5.08 23.66
N GLY A 253 -18.09 4.19 23.95
CA GLY A 253 -18.34 2.77 24.18
C GLY A 253 -18.32 1.93 22.91
N GLN A 254 -18.55 2.52 21.74
CA GLN A 254 -18.51 1.82 20.45
C GLN A 254 -17.11 1.25 20.18
N LYS A 255 -17.06 0.21 19.36
CA LYS A 255 -15.82 -0.39 18.85
C LYS A 255 -15.72 -0.13 17.36
N LYS A 256 -14.52 0.00 16.82
CA LYS A 256 -14.34 0.06 15.37
C LYS A 256 -13.17 -0.78 14.92
N LEU A 257 -13.31 -1.34 13.72
CA LEU A 257 -12.22 -2.01 13.02
C LEU A 257 -11.15 -0.99 12.60
N LYS A 258 -9.89 -1.38 12.69
CA LYS A 258 -8.76 -0.67 12.12
C LYS A 258 -7.81 -1.67 11.46
N LEU A 259 -7.25 -1.23 10.34
CA LEU A 259 -6.20 -1.95 9.63
C LEU A 259 -4.88 -1.32 10.02
N LYS A 260 -4.10 -2.07 10.78
CA LYS A 260 -2.83 -1.62 11.34
C LYS A 260 -1.69 -1.94 10.38
N LEU A 261 -0.98 -0.91 9.92
CA LEU A 261 0.13 -1.07 8.99
C LEU A 261 1.34 -1.73 9.69
N GLN A 262 1.86 -2.83 9.12
CA GLN A 262 3.03 -3.56 9.64
C GLN A 262 4.25 -3.42 8.71
N SER A 263 4.04 -3.62 7.41
CA SER A 263 5.11 -3.42 6.43
C SER A 263 4.58 -3.04 5.05
N VAL A 264 5.47 -2.43 4.25
CA VAL A 264 5.21 -2.03 2.88
C VAL A 264 6.37 -2.47 2.00
N ALA A 265 6.10 -3.24 0.96
CA ALA A 265 7.09 -3.69 0.00
C ALA A 265 6.76 -3.19 -1.41
N LEU A 266 7.74 -2.60 -2.08
CA LEU A 266 7.62 -2.15 -3.48
C LEU A 266 7.75 -3.36 -4.41
N LEU A 267 6.67 -3.70 -5.13
CA LEU A 267 6.66 -4.79 -6.12
C LEU A 267 7.02 -4.30 -7.52
N ASP A 268 6.43 -3.16 -7.93
CA ASP A 268 6.62 -2.60 -9.26
C ASP A 268 6.46 -1.06 -9.25
N GLU A 269 7.48 -0.38 -9.75
CA GLU A 269 7.55 1.09 -9.93
C GLU A 269 7.44 1.50 -11.41
N GLY A 270 7.26 0.55 -12.33
CA GLY A 270 7.26 0.80 -13.77
C GLY A 270 6.16 1.78 -14.19
N PHE A 271 4.98 1.67 -13.60
CA PHE A 271 3.84 2.52 -13.90
C PHE A 271 4.00 3.96 -13.38
N SER A 272 4.56 4.14 -12.19
CA SER A 272 4.81 5.47 -11.64
C SER A 272 5.92 6.20 -12.39
N LYS A 273 7.02 5.50 -12.70
CA LYS A 273 8.13 6.04 -13.52
C LYS A 273 7.66 6.46 -14.91
N GLU A 274 6.82 5.67 -15.55
CA GLU A 274 6.33 6.00 -16.89
C GLU A 274 5.35 7.18 -16.89
N ARG A 275 4.51 7.28 -15.85
CA ARG A 275 3.67 8.46 -15.63
C ARG A 275 4.50 9.74 -15.50
N GLU A 276 5.56 9.71 -14.69
CA GLU A 276 6.45 10.87 -14.49
C GLU A 276 7.14 11.28 -15.80
N ARG A 277 7.65 10.31 -16.58
CA ARG A 277 8.23 10.57 -17.91
C ARG A 277 7.24 11.25 -18.84
N THR A 278 6.00 10.78 -18.85
CA THR A 278 4.95 11.35 -19.69
C THR A 278 4.63 12.80 -19.31
N ILE A 279 4.53 13.11 -18.00
CA ILE A 279 4.31 14.47 -17.52
C ILE A 279 5.48 15.39 -17.89
N HIS A 280 6.72 14.92 -17.68
CA HIS A 280 7.91 15.68 -18.05
C HIS A 280 7.92 16.04 -19.54
N CYS A 281 7.68 15.05 -20.42
CA CYS A 281 7.61 15.27 -21.86
C CYS A 281 6.53 16.29 -22.24
N LYS A 282 5.37 16.30 -21.57
CA LYS A 282 4.30 17.29 -21.80
C LYS A 282 4.75 18.71 -21.43
N ASN A 283 5.34 18.87 -20.24
CA ASN A 283 5.81 20.18 -19.77
C ASN A 283 6.90 20.77 -20.68
N VAL A 284 7.77 19.91 -21.24
CA VAL A 284 8.78 20.33 -22.22
C VAL A 284 8.12 20.83 -23.52
N LYS A 285 7.07 20.15 -24.01
CA LYS A 285 6.30 20.56 -25.19
C LYS A 285 5.63 21.92 -24.98
N GLU A 286 4.91 22.10 -23.87
CA GLU A 286 4.22 23.37 -23.56
C GLU A 286 5.21 24.54 -23.50
N LYS A 287 6.38 24.34 -22.88
CA LYS A 287 7.44 25.36 -22.86
C LYS A 287 8.01 25.66 -24.25
N ALA A 288 8.13 24.66 -25.12
CA ALA A 288 8.61 24.85 -26.49
C ALA A 288 7.58 25.61 -27.35
N GLU A 289 6.29 25.25 -27.25
CA GLU A 289 5.20 25.91 -27.96
C GLU A 289 5.02 27.36 -27.51
N GLN A 290 5.14 27.64 -26.20
CA GLN A 290 5.02 29.00 -25.67
C GLN A 290 6.21 29.89 -26.07
N LYS A 291 7.42 29.33 -26.17
CA LYS A 291 8.58 30.02 -26.77
C LYS A 291 8.41 30.27 -28.27
N GLY A 292 7.75 29.36 -29.00
CA GLY A 292 7.45 29.53 -30.42
C GLY A 292 6.44 30.66 -30.69
N ARG A 293 5.39 30.78 -29.86
CA ARG A 293 4.40 31.87 -29.98
C ARG A 293 4.99 33.24 -29.65
N ASN A 294 5.92 33.33 -28.71
CA ASN A 294 6.63 34.58 -28.41
C ASN A 294 7.62 35.00 -29.52
N LYS A 295 7.83 34.15 -30.54
CA LYS A 295 8.67 34.43 -31.71
C LYS A 295 7.86 34.61 -33.00
N GLN A 296 6.52 34.75 -32.93
CA GLN A 296 5.69 35.06 -34.10
C GLN A 296 5.89 36.52 -34.57
N GLY A 297 7.03 36.72 -35.22
CA GLY A 297 7.34 37.76 -36.21
C GLY A 297 8.08 37.20 -37.43
N GLU A 298 8.30 35.88 -37.53
CA GLU A 298 8.99 35.23 -38.65
C GLU A 298 8.18 34.03 -39.19
N GLU A 299 8.21 33.85 -40.51
CA GLU A 299 7.36 32.98 -41.33
C GLU A 299 7.32 31.47 -40.95
N PRO A 300 6.21 30.76 -41.26
CA PRO A 300 6.01 29.38 -40.83
C PRO A 300 6.83 28.40 -41.69
N THR A 301 7.82 27.74 -41.10
CA THR A 301 8.53 26.60 -41.72
C THR A 301 8.29 25.29 -40.96
N LYS A 302 7.92 24.23 -41.71
CA LYS A 302 8.09 22.76 -41.55
C LYS A 302 7.97 22.08 -40.15
N THR A 303 7.57 22.76 -39.09
CA THR A 303 7.57 22.24 -37.70
C THR A 303 6.36 21.37 -37.36
N SER A 304 5.25 21.50 -38.10
CA SER A 304 4.02 20.71 -37.88
C SER A 304 4.20 19.20 -38.14
N SER A 305 5.03 18.83 -39.13
CA SER A 305 5.31 17.42 -39.48
C SER A 305 6.18 16.70 -38.45
N TYR A 306 7.00 17.42 -37.69
CA TYR A 306 7.87 16.84 -36.66
C TYR A 306 7.06 16.44 -35.41
N CYS A 307 6.00 17.19 -35.08
CA CYS A 307 5.18 16.92 -33.90
C CYS A 307 4.35 15.64 -34.04
N SER A 308 3.84 15.32 -35.23
CA SER A 308 3.08 14.08 -35.49
C SER A 308 3.98 12.83 -35.42
N GLU A 309 5.17 12.87 -36.02
CA GLU A 309 6.14 11.76 -35.94
C GLU A 309 6.62 11.50 -34.51
N ILE A 310 6.80 12.57 -33.71
CA ILE A 310 7.18 12.44 -32.29
C ILE A 310 6.03 11.83 -31.46
N ILE A 311 4.76 12.17 -31.73
CA ILE A 311 3.61 11.55 -31.04
C ILE A 311 3.53 10.05 -31.33
N VAL A 312 3.69 9.65 -32.60
CA VAL A 312 3.72 8.24 -33.00
C VAL A 312 4.89 7.53 -32.33
N THR A 313 6.08 8.14 -32.28
CA THR A 313 7.27 7.57 -31.66
C THR A 313 7.12 7.40 -30.14
N ILE A 314 6.51 8.37 -29.45
CA ILE A 314 6.23 8.27 -28.01
C ILE A 314 5.21 7.16 -27.73
N ASN A 315 4.13 7.09 -28.49
CA ASN A 315 3.14 6.00 -28.35
C ASN A 315 3.75 4.63 -28.65
N MET A 316 4.63 4.52 -29.65
CA MET A 316 5.37 3.29 -29.93
C MET A 316 6.35 2.94 -28.80
N ASN A 317 7.03 3.91 -28.20
CA ASN A 317 7.94 3.69 -27.09
C ASN A 317 7.18 3.31 -25.81
N LEU A 318 6.01 3.91 -25.55
CA LEU A 318 5.13 3.54 -24.46
C LEU A 318 4.63 2.09 -24.63
N LYS A 319 4.12 1.74 -25.82
CA LYS A 319 3.71 0.36 -26.14
C LYS A 319 4.88 -0.63 -26.05
N LYS A 320 6.09 -0.25 -26.46
CA LYS A 320 7.29 -1.08 -26.33
C LYS A 320 7.74 -1.24 -24.88
N ALA A 321 7.71 -0.18 -24.09
CA ALA A 321 8.09 -0.18 -22.68
C ALA A 321 7.09 -0.98 -21.84
N ILE A 322 5.79 -0.73 -22.03
CA ILE A 322 4.70 -1.52 -21.46
C ILE A 322 4.82 -2.98 -21.90
N GLY A 323 4.99 -3.25 -23.19
CA GLY A 323 5.22 -4.60 -23.68
C GLY A 323 6.46 -5.26 -23.09
N SER A 324 7.49 -4.48 -22.74
CA SER A 324 8.69 -4.97 -22.06
C SER A 324 8.46 -5.22 -20.56
N VAL A 325 7.60 -4.44 -19.89
CA VAL A 325 7.15 -4.69 -18.51
C VAL A 325 6.29 -5.95 -18.50
N TRP A 326 5.30 -6.03 -19.38
CA TRP A 326 4.41 -7.19 -19.51
C TRP A 326 5.17 -8.48 -19.88
N ARG A 327 6.17 -8.40 -20.77
CA ARG A 327 7.07 -9.54 -21.03
C ARG A 327 7.86 -9.96 -19.80
N ARG A 328 8.31 -9.02 -18.96
CA ARG A 328 9.00 -9.34 -17.70
C ARG A 328 8.07 -10.00 -16.70
N VAL A 329 6.83 -9.50 -16.58
CA VAL A 329 5.78 -10.12 -15.75
C VAL A 329 5.50 -11.55 -16.22
N ILE A 330 5.24 -11.76 -17.51
CA ILE A 330 5.00 -13.10 -18.07
C ILE A 330 6.21 -14.02 -17.88
N GLN A 331 7.42 -13.53 -18.10
CA GLN A 331 8.63 -14.33 -17.91
C GLN A 331 8.85 -14.69 -16.44
N ALA A 332 8.50 -13.81 -15.49
CA ALA A 332 8.52 -14.11 -14.07
C ALA A 332 7.49 -15.18 -13.73
N SER A 333 6.21 -15.00 -14.10
CA SER A 333 5.14 -15.96 -13.81
C SER A 333 5.38 -17.32 -14.48
N ALA A 334 5.87 -17.36 -15.72
CA ALA A 334 6.21 -18.62 -16.40
C ALA A 334 7.40 -19.37 -15.77
N LYS A 335 8.33 -18.65 -15.11
CA LYS A 335 9.44 -19.26 -14.36
C LYS A 335 8.98 -19.79 -13.00
N VAL A 336 8.16 -19.04 -12.28
CA VAL A 336 7.53 -19.47 -11.02
C VAL A 336 6.72 -20.75 -11.24
N ALA A 337 5.86 -20.78 -12.25
CA ALA A 337 5.05 -21.96 -12.62
C ALA A 337 5.90 -23.21 -12.97
N LYS A 338 7.11 -23.03 -13.53
CA LYS A 338 8.03 -24.15 -13.82
C LYS A 338 8.76 -24.67 -12.57
N LYS A 339 9.00 -23.81 -11.59
CA LYS A 339 9.78 -24.13 -10.38
C LYS A 339 8.94 -24.76 -9.27
N PHE A 340 7.65 -24.43 -9.20
CA PHE A 340 6.69 -25.08 -8.29
C PHE A 340 6.53 -26.59 -8.52
N LYS A 341 6.93 -27.11 -9.69
CA LYS A 341 7.06 -28.56 -9.89
C LYS A 341 8.21 -29.21 -9.09
N ARG A 342 9.07 -28.46 -8.40
CA ARG A 342 10.37 -29.00 -7.95
C ARG A 342 10.79 -28.83 -6.48
N LYS A 343 10.27 -27.93 -5.64
CA LYS A 343 10.58 -27.93 -4.18
C LYS A 343 9.81 -26.83 -3.42
N GLY A 344 9.36 -27.14 -2.21
CA GLY A 344 8.85 -26.17 -1.25
C GLY A 344 9.85 -25.95 -0.12
N ILE A 345 10.31 -24.71 0.07
CA ILE A 345 11.02 -24.20 1.27
C ILE A 345 10.79 -22.67 1.34
N TYR A 346 10.36 -22.15 2.49
CA TYR A 346 10.40 -20.72 2.83
C TYR A 346 10.76 -20.55 4.31
N ASP A 347 11.90 -19.93 4.63
CA ASP A 347 12.30 -19.64 6.02
C ASP A 347 13.14 -18.35 6.23
N ALA A 348 13.24 -17.44 5.24
CA ALA A 348 14.02 -16.20 5.42
C ALA A 348 13.20 -14.97 5.85
N TRP A 349 11.85 -15.03 5.77
CA TRP A 349 10.98 -13.87 6.01
C TRP A 349 10.62 -13.66 7.50
N ASN A 350 10.79 -14.69 8.34
CA ASN A 350 10.34 -14.72 9.73
C ASN A 350 11.45 -14.52 10.77
N ALA A 351 12.66 -14.08 10.39
CA ALA A 351 13.83 -14.14 11.28
C ALA A 351 13.74 -13.28 12.57
N ARG A 352 12.76 -12.37 12.68
CA ARG A 352 12.28 -11.84 13.97
C ARG A 352 10.76 -11.70 13.94
N THR A 353 10.11 -12.70 14.49
CA THR A 353 8.65 -12.83 14.57
C THR A 353 8.06 -11.83 15.58
N PRO A 354 6.82 -11.35 15.34
CA PRO A 354 5.97 -10.74 16.35
C PRO A 354 5.89 -11.53 17.68
N GLN A 355 6.20 -12.85 17.66
CA GLN A 355 6.34 -13.70 18.84
C GLN A 355 7.30 -13.11 19.90
N GLN A 356 8.36 -12.40 19.50
CA GLN A 356 9.31 -11.78 20.45
C GLN A 356 8.70 -10.57 21.17
N VAL A 357 7.92 -9.76 20.45
CA VAL A 357 7.16 -8.62 21.02
C VAL A 357 6.00 -9.13 21.89
N PHE A 358 5.36 -10.23 21.47
CA PHE A 358 4.25 -10.86 22.19
C PHE A 358 4.69 -11.49 23.52
N ARG A 359 5.91 -12.04 23.60
CA ARG A 359 6.49 -12.55 24.86
C ARG A 359 6.77 -11.43 25.87
N GLN A 360 7.13 -10.24 25.40
CA GLN A 360 7.34 -9.07 26.27
C GLN A 360 6.05 -8.59 26.95
N GLN A 361 4.90 -8.71 26.26
CA GLN A 361 3.59 -8.33 26.82
C GLN A 361 3.03 -9.34 27.84
N ARG A 362 3.45 -10.62 27.80
CA ARG A 362 3.04 -11.64 28.78
C ARG A 362 3.87 -11.67 30.06
N GLY A 363 5.05 -11.05 30.08
CA GLY A 363 5.98 -11.08 31.22
C GLY A 363 5.47 -10.45 32.53
N VAL A 364 4.27 -9.84 32.54
CA VAL A 364 3.71 -9.12 33.69
C VAL A 364 2.33 -9.67 34.12
N ALA A 365 1.77 -10.67 33.43
CA ALA A 365 0.43 -11.21 33.73
C ALA A 365 0.42 -12.67 34.22
N MET A 366 1.54 -13.17 34.76
CA MET A 366 1.52 -14.38 35.59
C MET A 366 1.46 -13.96 37.06
N TYR A 367 0.27 -13.62 37.56
CA TYR A 367 -0.18 -13.83 38.95
C TYR A 367 -1.65 -13.40 38.99
N PHE A 368 -2.47 -14.25 39.61
CA PHE A 368 -3.92 -14.16 39.79
C PHE A 368 -4.77 -14.69 38.63
N ASP A 369 -5.05 -15.99 38.69
CA ASP A 369 -6.42 -16.51 38.70
C ASP A 369 -6.36 -17.94 39.28
N ASP A 370 -6.42 -18.02 40.61
CA ASP A 370 -6.84 -19.18 41.41
C ASP A 370 -7.52 -18.59 42.65
N ASP A 371 -8.85 -18.39 42.56
CA ASP A 371 -9.88 -18.58 43.61
C ASP A 371 -11.26 -18.10 43.14
#